data_AF-A0A670I4H2-F1
#
_entry.id   AF-A0A670I4H2-F1
#
_cell.length_a   1.000
_cell.length_b   1.000
_cell.length_c   1.000
_cell.angle_alpha   90.00
_cell.angle_beta   90.00
_cell.angle_gamma   90.00
#
_symmetry.space_group_name_H-M   'P 1'
#
loop_
_entity.id
_entity.type
_entity.pdbx_description
1 polymer ?
#
loop_
_entity_poly.entity_id
_entity_poly.type
_entity_poly.pdbx_seq_one_letter_code
_entity_poly.pdbx_strand_id
1 'polypeptide(L)'
;MLQNLISFPYLEEYLSSVVHPWWFRKLLILLCSLMIDIYLVGCACSFGLYVYKKLNKHQETGPDSKIWKKPRKFISHIVDIYGKIWHGYEVTGMEHLPKGPGIIIYHHGVAPLGYSLFAARYFLETGRLCFSLIHHLGNWIPGLQMVFYVSGLKSYNKAEIVEMMKKGHLMGIAPGGAREALFSHDYGIMWEKRTGFAQAALEAKVVSDLCAICIAFTNILDKT
;
A
#
# COMPACT_ATOMS: atom_id res chain seq x y z
N MET A 1 -52.84 22.69 -23.30
CA MET A 1 -51.95 22.73 -22.12
C MET A 1 -51.22 21.41 -21.85
N LEU A 2 -51.81 20.22 -22.08
CA LEU A 2 -51.11 18.95 -21.83
C LEU A 2 -49.95 18.61 -22.81
N GLN A 3 -49.97 19.11 -24.05
CA GLN A 3 -48.93 18.80 -25.04
C GLN A 3 -47.55 19.41 -24.71
N ASN A 4 -47.47 20.45 -23.88
CA ASN A 4 -46.20 21.03 -23.44
C ASN A 4 -45.55 20.25 -22.28
N LEU A 5 -46.34 19.46 -21.53
CA LEU A 5 -45.88 18.65 -20.39
C LEU A 5 -45.19 17.33 -20.80
N ILE A 6 -45.40 16.89 -22.04
CA ILE A 6 -44.79 15.67 -22.62
C ILE A 6 -43.81 16.08 -23.73
N SER A 7 -43.34 17.32 -23.71
CA SER A 7 -42.28 17.75 -24.62
C SER A 7 -41.00 17.00 -24.23
N PHE A 8 -40.30 16.45 -25.23
CA PHE A 8 -39.03 15.73 -25.06
C PHE A 8 -38.03 16.44 -24.13
N PRO A 9 -37.88 17.79 -24.14
CA PRO A 9 -36.99 18.51 -23.23
C PRO A 9 -37.41 18.43 -21.76
N TYR A 10 -38.71 18.47 -21.48
CA TYR A 10 -39.23 18.39 -20.10
C TYR A 10 -39.02 16.98 -19.52
N LEU A 11 -39.14 15.94 -20.36
CA LEU A 11 -38.86 14.56 -19.96
C LEU A 11 -37.37 14.35 -19.69
N GLU A 12 -36.50 14.97 -20.48
CA GLU A 12 -35.04 14.94 -20.29
C GLU A 12 -34.62 15.68 -19.00
N GLU A 13 -35.22 16.83 -18.72
CA GLU A 13 -35.01 17.59 -17.48
C GLU A 13 -35.54 16.84 -16.24
N TYR A 14 -36.68 16.16 -16.37
CA TYR A 14 -37.24 15.31 -15.32
C TYR A 14 -36.38 14.05 -15.07
N LEU A 15 -35.96 13.35 -16.13
CA LEU A 15 -35.04 12.22 -16.02
C LEU A 15 -33.69 12.68 -15.46
N SER A 16 -33.20 13.85 -15.82
CA SER A 16 -31.96 14.38 -15.28
C SER A 16 -32.07 14.69 -13.77
N SER A 17 -33.15 15.37 -13.37
CA SER A 17 -33.39 15.76 -11.97
C SER A 17 -33.77 14.60 -11.05
N VAL A 18 -34.40 13.55 -11.57
CA VAL A 18 -34.89 12.41 -10.77
C VAL A 18 -34.06 11.16 -10.98
N VAL A 19 -33.55 10.84 -12.16
CA VAL A 19 -32.86 9.56 -12.40
C VAL A 19 -31.37 9.66 -12.07
N HIS A 20 -30.69 10.76 -12.44
CA HIS A 20 -29.25 10.90 -12.15
C HIS A 20 -28.90 10.88 -10.65
N PRO A 21 -29.62 11.57 -9.75
CA PRO A 21 -29.31 11.50 -8.32
C PRO A 21 -29.45 10.08 -7.74
N TRP A 22 -30.40 9.30 -8.26
CA TRP A 22 -30.61 7.92 -7.81
C TRP A 22 -29.53 6.98 -8.33
N TRP A 23 -29.08 7.13 -9.57
CA TRP A 23 -27.90 6.43 -10.09
C TRP A 23 -26.64 6.79 -9.30
N PHE A 24 -26.42 8.07 -9.04
CA PHE A 24 -25.29 8.54 -8.23
C PHE A 24 -25.32 7.93 -6.82
N ARG A 25 -26.49 7.88 -6.19
CA ARG A 25 -26.69 7.22 -4.90
C ARG A 25 -26.40 5.71 -4.96
N LYS A 26 -26.85 5.01 -6.01
CA LYS A 26 -26.57 3.57 -6.19
C LYS A 26 -25.08 3.31 -6.38
N LEU A 27 -24.40 4.14 -7.17
CA LEU A 27 -22.95 4.09 -7.35
C LEU A 27 -22.21 4.31 -6.03
N LEU A 28 -22.62 5.30 -5.23
CA LEU A 28 -22.04 5.54 -3.91
C LEU A 28 -22.23 4.35 -2.97
N ILE A 29 -23.43 3.75 -2.94
CA ILE A 29 -23.70 2.54 -2.16
C ILE A 29 -22.79 1.39 -2.58
N LEU A 30 -22.60 1.19 -3.88
CA LEU A 30 -21.72 0.14 -4.42
C LEU A 30 -20.24 0.38 -4.04
N LEU A 31 -19.78 1.62 -4.09
CA LEU A 31 -18.41 1.98 -3.67
C LEU A 31 -18.22 1.77 -2.17
N CYS A 32 -19.19 2.19 -1.35
CA CYS A 32 -19.17 1.97 0.10
C CYS A 32 -19.21 0.47 0.44
N SER A 33 -20.03 -0.33 -0.25
CA SER A 33 -20.09 -1.78 -0.01
C SER A 33 -18.75 -2.44 -0.32
N LEU A 34 -18.11 -2.08 -1.44
CA LEU A 34 -16.79 -2.61 -1.80
C LEU A 34 -15.73 -2.32 -0.71
N MET A 35 -15.72 -1.11 -0.15
CA MET A 35 -14.79 -0.76 0.94
C MET A 35 -15.06 -1.56 2.22
N ILE A 36 -16.34 -1.78 2.55
CA ILE A 36 -16.75 -2.61 3.68
C ILE A 36 -16.30 -4.05 3.47
N ASP A 37 -16.52 -4.61 2.27
CA ASP A 37 -16.13 -5.99 1.95
C ASP A 37 -14.61 -6.18 2.06
N ILE A 38 -13.81 -5.25 1.52
CA ILE A 38 -12.35 -5.27 1.64
C ILE A 38 -11.92 -5.23 3.12
N TYR A 39 -12.55 -4.38 3.93
CA TYR A 39 -12.28 -4.30 5.36
C TYR A 39 -12.63 -5.61 6.09
N LEU A 40 -13.78 -6.22 5.80
CA LEU A 40 -14.21 -7.48 6.40
C LEU A 40 -13.26 -8.62 6.04
N VAL A 41 -12.83 -8.71 4.78
CA VAL A 41 -11.81 -9.66 4.33
C VAL A 41 -10.50 -9.44 5.08
N GLY A 42 -10.03 -8.19 5.19
CA GLY A 42 -8.83 -7.85 5.95
C GLY A 42 -8.91 -8.25 7.43
N CYS A 43 -10.07 -8.06 8.06
CA CYS A 43 -10.34 -8.51 9.43
C CYS A 43 -10.31 -10.04 9.55
N ALA A 44 -10.94 -10.75 8.62
CA ALA A 44 -10.95 -12.22 8.59
C ALA A 44 -9.52 -12.78 8.42
N CYS A 45 -8.73 -12.20 7.51
CA CYS A 45 -7.31 -12.54 7.35
C CYS A 45 -6.51 -12.29 8.62
N SER A 46 -6.70 -11.13 9.26
CA SER A 46 -6.02 -10.80 10.52
C SER A 46 -6.40 -11.75 11.65
N PHE A 47 -7.67 -12.13 11.76
CA PHE A 47 -8.13 -13.14 12.71
C PHE A 47 -7.50 -14.50 12.44
N GLY A 48 -7.45 -14.95 11.17
CA GLY A 48 -6.76 -16.17 10.78
C GLY A 48 -5.27 -16.16 11.16
N LEU A 49 -4.56 -15.06 10.93
CA LEU A 49 -3.16 -14.88 11.34
C LEU A 49 -3.00 -14.87 12.86
N TYR A 50 -3.95 -14.32 13.60
CA TYR A 50 -3.97 -14.37 15.06
C TYR A 50 -4.11 -15.81 15.58
N VAL A 51 -5.06 -16.57 15.04
CA VAL A 51 -5.23 -17.99 15.36
C VAL A 51 -3.95 -18.75 15.02
N TYR A 52 -3.38 -18.53 13.83
CA TYR A 52 -2.12 -19.13 13.42
C TYR A 52 -1.00 -18.84 14.42
N LYS A 53 -0.86 -17.59 14.88
CA LYS A 53 0.11 -17.22 15.94
C LYS A 53 -0.10 -18.03 17.21
N LYS A 54 -1.35 -18.15 17.66
CA LYS A 54 -1.72 -18.82 18.91
C LYS A 54 -1.51 -20.33 18.85
N LEU A 55 -1.59 -20.93 17.67
CA LEU A 55 -1.27 -22.34 17.44
C LEU A 55 0.24 -22.60 17.43
N ASN A 56 1.06 -21.60 17.09
CA ASN A 56 2.52 -21.72 16.96
C ASN A 56 3.30 -21.06 18.12
N LYS A 57 2.72 -20.99 19.33
CA LYS A 57 3.21 -20.24 20.52
C LYS A 57 4.67 -20.45 20.92
N HIS A 58 5.33 -21.53 20.50
CA HIS A 58 6.70 -21.88 20.89
C HIS A 58 7.79 -21.27 20.01
N GLN A 59 7.44 -20.47 19.00
CA GLN A 59 8.40 -19.91 18.05
C GLN A 59 8.59 -18.38 18.26
N GLU A 60 9.77 -17.88 17.88
CA GLU A 60 10.21 -16.47 18.04
C GLU A 60 9.13 -15.43 17.69
N THR A 61 9.02 -14.41 18.55
CA THR A 61 7.91 -13.43 18.58
C THR A 61 8.17 -12.16 17.77
N GLY A 62 9.30 -12.07 17.07
CA GLY A 62 9.66 -10.93 16.22
C GLY A 62 8.91 -10.94 14.88
N PRO A 63 8.68 -9.76 14.26
CA PRO A 63 8.08 -9.70 12.94
C PRO A 63 8.97 -10.39 11.89
N ASP A 64 10.29 -10.34 12.00
CA ASP A 64 11.24 -11.06 11.13
C ASP A 64 11.33 -12.57 11.39
N SER A 65 10.57 -13.11 12.36
CA SER A 65 10.68 -14.52 12.72
C SER A 65 10.25 -15.48 11.62
N LYS A 66 10.82 -16.68 11.66
CA LYS A 66 10.63 -17.74 10.64
C LYS A 66 9.16 -18.17 10.51
N ILE A 67 8.35 -17.98 11.54
CA ILE A 67 6.94 -18.39 11.62
C ILE A 67 6.11 -17.65 10.55
N TRP A 68 6.47 -16.40 10.28
CA TRP A 68 5.76 -15.54 9.36
C TRP A 68 6.17 -15.76 7.90
N LYS A 69 7.27 -16.48 7.63
CA LYS A 69 7.77 -16.69 6.27
C LYS A 69 6.73 -17.37 5.37
N LYS A 70 6.03 -18.40 5.88
CA LYS A 70 4.99 -19.12 5.12
C LYS A 70 3.75 -18.25 4.86
N PRO A 71 3.11 -17.65 5.88
CA PRO A 71 1.99 -16.72 5.67
C PRO A 71 2.34 -15.56 4.72
N ARG A 72 3.52 -14.96 4.87
CA ARG A 72 3.98 -13.88 3.98
C ARG A 72 4.08 -14.37 2.55
N LYS A 73 4.75 -15.50 2.31
CA LYS A 73 4.92 -16.03 0.95
C LYS A 73 3.57 -16.26 0.28
N PHE A 74 2.59 -16.78 1.03
CA PHE A 74 1.23 -16.97 0.54
C PHE A 74 0.56 -15.63 0.17
N ILE A 75 0.56 -14.65 1.08
CA ILE A 75 0.00 -13.32 0.85
C ILE A 75 0.70 -12.63 -0.34
N SER A 76 2.03 -12.65 -0.38
CA SER A 76 2.81 -12.04 -1.45
C SER A 76 2.54 -12.68 -2.81
N HIS A 77 2.32 -13.99 -2.90
CA HIS A 77 1.91 -14.63 -4.15
C HIS A 77 0.53 -14.15 -4.63
N ILE A 78 -0.45 -14.05 -3.74
CA ILE A 78 -1.79 -13.53 -4.08
C ILE A 78 -1.67 -12.10 -4.61
N VAL A 79 -0.90 -11.25 -3.93
CA VAL A 79 -0.70 -9.85 -4.30
C VAL A 79 0.05 -9.72 -5.64
N ASP A 80 1.10 -10.51 -5.87
CA ASP A 80 1.87 -10.53 -7.13
C ASP A 80 1.00 -10.98 -8.32
N ILE A 81 0.19 -12.02 -8.13
CA ILE A 81 -0.75 -12.51 -9.15
C ILE A 81 -1.83 -11.46 -9.44
N TYR A 82 -2.43 -10.87 -8.39
CA TYR A 82 -3.42 -9.80 -8.53
C TYR A 82 -2.85 -8.62 -9.32
N GLY A 83 -1.64 -8.17 -8.99
CA GLY A 83 -0.97 -7.09 -9.71
C GLY A 83 -0.79 -7.40 -11.19
N LYS A 84 -0.33 -8.60 -11.53
CA LYS A 84 -0.11 -9.02 -12.92
C LYS A 84 -1.40 -9.13 -13.72
N ILE A 85 -2.43 -9.75 -13.15
CA ILE A 85 -3.68 -10.00 -13.86
C ILE A 85 -4.49 -8.71 -14.01
N TRP A 86 -4.61 -7.93 -12.93
CA TRP A 86 -5.54 -6.80 -12.90
C TRP A 86 -4.91 -5.49 -13.39
N HIS A 87 -3.60 -5.32 -13.19
CA HIS A 87 -2.89 -4.08 -13.49
C HIS A 87 -1.77 -4.26 -14.53
N GLY A 88 -1.53 -5.48 -15.03
CA GLY A 88 -0.37 -5.78 -15.89
C GLY A 88 0.96 -5.35 -15.26
N TYR A 89 1.03 -5.45 -13.94
CA TYR A 89 2.15 -4.95 -13.14
C TYR A 89 3.46 -5.69 -13.45
N GLU A 90 4.53 -4.92 -13.65
CA GLU A 90 5.89 -5.41 -13.82
C GLU A 90 6.86 -4.64 -12.92
N VAL A 91 7.93 -5.33 -12.48
CA VAL A 91 9.04 -4.71 -11.73
C VAL A 91 10.32 -4.93 -12.50
N THR A 92 11.01 -3.83 -12.78
CA THR A 92 12.31 -3.83 -13.43
C THR A 92 13.36 -3.23 -12.49
N GLY A 93 14.62 -3.65 -12.60
CA GLY A 93 15.71 -3.07 -11.83
C GLY A 93 15.85 -3.60 -10.40
N MET A 94 15.26 -4.75 -10.09
CA MET A 94 15.36 -5.40 -8.77
C MET A 94 16.82 -5.70 -8.34
N GLU A 95 17.70 -5.91 -9.32
CA GLU A 95 19.13 -6.14 -9.16
C GLU A 95 19.90 -4.94 -8.58
N HIS A 96 19.34 -3.72 -8.70
CA HIS A 96 19.93 -2.49 -8.16
C HIS A 96 19.57 -2.25 -6.70
N LEU A 97 18.68 -3.07 -6.12
CA LEU A 97 18.27 -2.91 -4.73
C LEU A 97 19.39 -3.30 -3.76
N PRO A 98 19.47 -2.63 -2.60
CA PRO A 98 20.47 -2.95 -1.60
C PRO A 98 20.30 -4.38 -1.08
N LYS A 99 21.37 -5.17 -1.22
CA LYS A 99 21.45 -6.53 -0.66
C LYS A 99 21.50 -6.54 0.86
N GLY A 100 21.90 -5.41 1.46
CA GLY A 100 21.99 -5.17 2.90
C GLY A 100 20.90 -4.22 3.41
N PRO A 101 21.11 -3.54 4.54
CA PRO A 101 20.19 -2.51 5.01
C PRO A 101 20.15 -1.34 4.05
N GLY A 102 19.03 -0.63 4.03
CA GLY A 102 18.85 0.52 3.16
C GLY A 102 17.49 1.16 3.33
N ILE A 103 17.26 2.24 2.57
CA ILE A 103 15.95 2.88 2.48
C ILE A 103 15.49 2.87 1.03
N ILE A 104 14.27 2.41 0.83
CA ILE A 104 13.47 2.57 -0.37
C ILE A 104 12.61 3.80 -0.19
N ILE A 105 12.86 4.81 -1.02
CA ILE A 105 11.98 5.98 -1.13
C ILE A 105 11.01 5.71 -2.28
N TYR A 106 9.71 5.84 -2.02
CA TYR A 106 8.68 5.63 -3.04
C TYR A 106 7.64 6.73 -3.01
N HIS A 107 6.97 6.91 -4.16
CA HIS A 107 5.84 7.82 -4.30
C HIS A 107 4.57 7.24 -3.66
N HIS A 108 3.94 8.00 -2.75
CA HIS A 108 2.69 7.65 -2.11
C HIS A 108 1.50 8.09 -2.97
N GLY A 109 0.88 7.17 -3.71
CA GLY A 109 -0.44 7.42 -4.31
C GLY A 109 -1.56 7.44 -3.26
N VAL A 110 -2.79 7.83 -3.64
CA VAL A 110 -3.97 7.81 -2.74
C VAL A 110 -4.13 6.45 -2.04
N ALA A 111 -3.88 5.37 -2.76
CA ALA A 111 -3.60 4.06 -2.21
C ALA A 111 -2.17 3.64 -2.60
N PRO A 112 -1.31 3.18 -1.67
CA PRO A 112 0.05 2.75 -1.97
C PRO A 112 0.07 1.34 -2.60
N LEU A 113 -0.81 1.10 -3.59
CA LEU A 113 -0.97 -0.19 -4.24
C LEU A 113 0.32 -0.59 -4.96
N GLY A 114 0.92 0.32 -5.73
CA GLY A 114 2.16 0.04 -6.46
C GLY A 114 3.30 -0.37 -5.52
N TYR A 115 3.42 0.31 -4.38
CA TYR A 115 4.37 -0.07 -3.33
C TYR A 115 4.07 -1.44 -2.73
N SER A 116 2.79 -1.77 -2.53
CA SER A 116 2.38 -3.05 -1.96
C SER A 116 2.67 -4.22 -2.91
N LEU A 117 2.46 -4.02 -4.22
CA LEU A 117 2.86 -4.96 -5.27
C LEU A 117 4.39 -5.15 -5.28
N PHE A 118 5.14 -4.05 -5.17
CA PHE A 118 6.60 -4.09 -5.11
C PHE A 118 7.10 -4.85 -3.89
N ALA A 119 6.58 -4.55 -2.70
CA ALA A 119 7.00 -5.20 -1.46
C ALA A 119 6.71 -6.71 -1.51
N ALA A 120 5.58 -7.11 -2.12
CA ALA A 120 5.26 -8.51 -2.35
C ALA A 120 6.27 -9.18 -3.30
N ARG A 121 6.57 -8.56 -4.45
CA ARG A 121 7.56 -9.05 -5.42
C ARG A 121 8.95 -9.18 -4.79
N TYR A 122 9.38 -8.16 -4.07
CA TYR A 122 10.65 -8.13 -3.35
C TYR A 122 10.77 -9.28 -2.34
N PHE A 123 9.72 -9.54 -1.56
CA PHE A 123 9.72 -10.65 -0.63
C PHE A 123 9.80 -12.01 -1.34
N LEU A 124 9.11 -12.18 -2.47
CA LEU A 124 9.14 -13.43 -3.24
C LEU A 124 10.52 -13.72 -3.83
N GLU A 125 11.22 -12.70 -4.34
CA GLU A 125 12.53 -12.85 -4.96
C GLU A 125 13.66 -13.00 -3.94
N THR A 126 13.63 -12.21 -2.85
CA THR A 126 14.75 -12.14 -1.91
C THR A 126 14.52 -12.94 -0.63
N GLY A 127 13.27 -13.25 -0.30
CA GLY A 127 12.87 -13.79 1.00
C GLY A 127 13.03 -12.81 2.17
N ARG A 128 13.40 -11.55 1.92
CA ARG A 128 13.60 -10.50 2.92
C ARG A 128 12.36 -9.62 3.01
N LEU A 129 12.02 -9.19 4.22
CA LEU A 129 10.91 -8.26 4.45
C LEU A 129 11.38 -6.82 4.23
N CYS A 130 10.57 -6.02 3.53
CA CYS A 130 10.72 -4.57 3.48
C CYS A 130 9.81 -3.96 4.56
N PHE A 131 10.41 -3.47 5.64
CA PHE A 131 9.67 -2.85 6.74
C PHE A 131 9.20 -1.47 6.32
N SER A 132 7.90 -1.25 6.46
CA SER A 132 7.22 -0.17 5.76
C SER A 132 6.56 0.76 6.75
N LEU A 133 6.78 2.06 6.55
CA LEU A 133 6.22 3.07 7.44
C LEU A 133 4.76 3.33 7.06
N ILE A 134 3.85 3.02 7.98
CA ILE A 134 2.43 3.36 7.85
C ILE A 134 2.11 4.60 8.68
N HIS A 135 1.23 5.46 8.16
CA HIS A 135 0.75 6.61 8.90
C HIS A 135 0.06 6.18 10.20
N HIS A 136 0.17 6.99 11.26
CA HIS A 136 -0.35 6.67 12.59
C HIS A 136 -1.85 6.29 12.59
N LEU A 137 -2.64 6.85 11.68
CA LEU A 137 -4.06 6.50 11.48
C LEU A 137 -4.27 5.00 11.24
N GLY A 138 -3.34 4.30 10.60
CA GLY A 138 -3.43 2.86 10.38
C GLY A 138 -3.49 2.06 11.68
N ASN A 139 -2.83 2.55 12.75
CA ASN A 139 -2.89 1.89 14.07
C ASN A 139 -4.27 2.01 14.73
N TRP A 140 -5.09 2.97 14.31
CA TRP A 140 -6.42 3.21 14.86
C TRP A 140 -7.50 2.32 14.23
N ILE A 141 -7.20 1.67 13.10
CA ILE A 141 -8.16 0.81 12.41
C ILE A 141 -8.21 -0.55 13.16
N PRO A 142 -9.30 -0.86 13.87
CA PRO A 142 -9.42 -2.11 14.60
C PRO A 142 -9.45 -3.30 13.64
N GLY A 143 -8.94 -4.45 14.09
CA GLY A 143 -9.06 -5.71 13.35
C GLY A 143 -8.01 -5.95 12.26
N LEU A 144 -7.21 -4.95 11.85
CA LEU A 144 -6.19 -5.10 10.79
C LEU A 144 -4.75 -5.27 11.31
N GLN A 145 -4.55 -5.22 12.64
CA GLN A 145 -3.20 -5.14 13.22
C GLN A 145 -2.31 -6.33 12.87
N MET A 146 -2.88 -7.54 12.79
CA MET A 146 -2.11 -8.74 12.47
C MET A 146 -1.64 -8.74 11.01
N VAL A 147 -2.49 -8.34 10.06
CA VAL A 147 -2.07 -8.19 8.66
C VAL A 147 -0.98 -7.14 8.54
N PHE A 148 -1.10 -5.98 9.21
CA PHE A 148 -0.06 -4.96 9.21
C PHE A 148 1.26 -5.50 9.78
N TYR A 149 1.21 -6.14 10.93
CA TYR A 149 2.37 -6.74 11.58
C TYR A 149 3.06 -7.79 10.71
N VAL A 150 2.30 -8.72 10.11
CA VAL A 150 2.86 -9.74 9.22
C VAL A 150 3.42 -9.13 7.94
N SER A 151 2.80 -8.08 7.41
CA SER A 151 3.28 -7.36 6.22
C SER A 151 4.47 -6.43 6.50
N GLY A 152 4.93 -6.31 7.76
CA GLY A 152 6.03 -5.42 8.13
C GLY A 152 5.64 -3.94 8.16
N LEU A 153 4.34 -3.64 8.26
CA LEU A 153 3.80 -2.29 8.36
C LEU A 153 3.75 -1.86 9.83
N LYS A 154 4.43 -0.77 10.16
CA LYS A 154 4.41 -0.18 11.49
C LYS A 154 4.67 1.33 11.40
N SER A 155 4.12 2.06 12.36
CA SER A 155 4.51 3.45 12.59
C SER A 155 5.84 3.47 13.32
N TYR A 156 6.88 4.03 12.69
CA TYR A 156 8.22 4.14 13.27
C TYR A 156 8.58 5.59 13.58
N ASN A 157 9.26 5.82 14.70
CA ASN A 157 10.00 7.06 14.93
C ASN A 157 11.42 6.98 14.32
N LYS A 158 12.13 8.12 14.25
CA LYS A 158 13.48 8.18 13.63
C LYS A 158 14.46 7.18 14.26
N ALA A 159 14.49 7.07 15.59
CA ALA A 159 15.41 6.18 16.30
C ALA A 159 15.12 4.71 15.98
N GLU A 160 13.85 4.32 15.91
CA GLU A 160 13.47 2.95 15.52
C GLU A 160 13.85 2.66 14.06
N ILE A 161 13.71 3.63 13.14
CA ILE A 161 14.15 3.47 11.74
C ILE A 161 15.67 3.20 11.70
N VAL A 162 16.45 3.99 12.44
CA VAL A 162 17.91 3.80 12.55
C VAL A 162 18.25 2.43 13.11
N GLU A 163 17.56 1.99 14.16
CA GLU A 163 17.77 0.67 14.77
C GLU A 163 17.46 -0.47 13.79
N MET A 164 16.35 -0.38 13.05
CA MET A 164 15.98 -1.38 12.04
C MET A 164 17.04 -1.48 10.93
N MET A 165 17.54 -0.35 10.45
CA MET A 165 18.62 -0.34 9.45
C MET A 165 19.93 -0.91 10.03
N LYS A 166 20.29 -0.57 11.27
CA LYS A 166 21.46 -1.16 11.94
C LYS A 166 21.36 -2.67 12.12
N LYS A 167 20.14 -3.22 12.21
CA LYS A 167 19.86 -4.67 12.23
C LYS A 167 19.90 -5.34 10.84
N GLY A 168 20.20 -4.60 9.77
CA GLY A 168 20.30 -5.15 8.41
C GLY A 168 18.99 -5.16 7.63
N HIS A 169 17.95 -4.48 8.12
CA HIS A 169 16.65 -4.44 7.47
C HIS A 169 16.54 -3.34 6.40
N LEU A 170 15.68 -3.59 5.42
CA LEU A 170 15.31 -2.65 4.38
C LEU A 170 14.04 -1.90 4.80
N MET A 171 14.06 -0.57 4.69
CA MET A 171 12.96 0.30 5.11
C MET A 171 12.30 0.96 3.90
N GLY A 172 10.98 0.83 3.73
CA GLY A 172 10.20 1.55 2.73
C GLY A 172 9.53 2.78 3.33
N ILE A 173 9.82 3.95 2.77
CA ILE A 173 9.34 5.23 3.26
C ILE A 173 8.78 6.08 2.11
N ALA A 174 7.54 6.52 2.29
CA ALA A 174 6.90 7.56 1.49
C ALA A 174 7.05 8.91 2.22
N PRO A 175 8.00 9.77 1.85
CA PRO A 175 8.42 10.87 2.69
C PRO A 175 7.40 12.02 2.73
N GLY A 176 6.63 12.21 1.65
CA GLY A 176 5.53 13.17 1.62
C GLY A 176 4.22 12.66 2.27
N GLY A 177 4.06 11.34 2.38
CA GLY A 177 2.90 10.70 3.02
C GLY A 177 1.56 11.15 2.43
N ALA A 178 0.57 11.40 3.29
CA ALA A 178 -0.77 11.81 2.85
C ALA A 178 -0.80 13.10 2.01
N ARG A 179 0.14 14.04 2.23
CA ARG A 179 0.23 15.26 1.41
C ARG A 179 0.64 14.92 -0.02
N GLU A 180 1.63 14.03 -0.17
CA GLU A 180 2.05 13.56 -1.49
C GLU A 180 0.93 12.80 -2.20
N ALA A 181 0.16 12.00 -1.45
CA ALA A 181 -1.00 11.28 -1.95
C ALA A 181 -2.13 12.17 -2.48
N LEU A 182 -2.30 13.36 -1.92
CA LEU A 182 -3.39 14.27 -2.27
C LEU A 182 -3.00 15.29 -3.36
N PHE A 183 -1.71 15.62 -3.47
CA PHE A 183 -1.27 16.80 -4.24
C PHE A 183 -0.20 16.50 -5.30
N SER A 184 0.36 15.28 -5.38
CA SER A 184 1.31 14.95 -6.45
C SER A 184 0.56 14.56 -7.71
N HIS A 185 0.99 15.07 -8.87
CA HIS A 185 0.33 14.85 -10.16
C HIS A 185 1.20 14.01 -11.11
N ASP A 186 2.53 14.10 -11.02
CA ASP A 186 3.47 13.47 -11.95
C ASP A 186 4.38 12.42 -11.28
N TYR A 187 3.89 11.75 -10.24
CA TYR A 187 4.66 10.80 -9.41
C TYR A 187 5.92 11.42 -8.74
N GLY A 188 6.05 12.74 -8.79
CA GLY A 188 7.11 13.48 -8.12
C GLY A 188 7.04 13.28 -6.61
N ILE A 189 8.19 13.02 -6.00
CA ILE A 189 8.30 12.90 -4.54
C ILE A 189 8.22 14.30 -3.93
N MET A 190 7.29 14.49 -2.99
CA MET A 190 7.00 15.76 -2.33
C MET A 190 7.20 15.65 -0.82
N TRP A 191 8.45 15.70 -0.37
CA TRP A 191 8.79 15.64 1.05
C TRP A 191 8.93 17.01 1.73
N GLU A 192 8.95 18.11 0.98
CA GLU A 192 9.14 19.49 1.49
C GLU A 192 10.30 19.61 2.50
N LYS A 193 9.99 19.99 3.76
CA LYS A 193 10.95 20.13 4.86
C LYS A 193 11.14 18.85 5.68
N ARG A 194 10.49 17.74 5.31
CA ARG A 194 10.56 16.47 6.05
C ARG A 194 11.82 15.70 5.70
N THR A 195 12.88 15.92 6.46
CA THR A 195 14.21 15.31 6.23
C THR A 195 14.54 14.16 7.18
N GLY A 196 13.59 13.72 8.01
CA GLY A 196 13.83 12.71 9.06
C GLY A 196 14.35 11.38 8.52
N PHE A 197 13.86 10.93 7.35
CA PHE A 197 14.32 9.70 6.70
C PHE A 197 15.80 9.81 6.24
N ALA A 198 16.19 10.96 5.69
CA ALA A 198 17.56 11.21 5.25
C ALA A 198 18.53 11.30 6.43
N GLN A 199 18.13 11.95 7.52
CA GLN A 199 18.88 11.97 8.77
C GLN A 199 19.04 10.56 9.35
N ALA A 200 18.00 9.73 9.28
CA ALA A 200 18.09 8.34 9.73
C ALA A 200 19.07 7.52 8.87
N ALA A 201 19.06 7.71 7.54
CA ALA A 201 20.01 7.05 6.64
C ALA A 201 21.47 7.43 6.95
N LEU A 202 21.72 8.72 7.21
CA LEU A 202 23.03 9.23 7.62
C LEU A 202 23.48 8.60 8.94
N GLU A 203 22.60 8.58 9.94
CA GLU A 203 22.90 8.04 11.27
C GLU A 203 23.14 6.52 11.27
N ALA A 204 22.43 5.78 10.41
CA ALA A 204 22.65 4.36 10.20
C ALA A 204 23.83 4.04 9.26
N LYS A 205 24.46 5.07 8.66
CA LYS A 205 25.55 4.95 7.69
C LYS A 205 25.19 4.11 6.46
N VAL A 206 23.97 4.26 5.95
CA VAL A 206 23.44 3.53 4.77
C VAL A 206 23.18 4.45 3.58
N VAL A 207 23.89 5.59 3.51
CA VAL A 207 23.65 6.64 2.51
C VAL A 207 23.96 6.16 1.08
N SER A 208 24.96 5.29 0.92
CA SER A 208 25.28 4.61 -0.35
C SER A 208 24.21 3.65 -0.83
N ASP A 209 23.34 3.20 0.08
CA ASP A 209 22.29 2.22 -0.13
C ASP A 209 20.88 2.87 -0.13
N LEU A 210 20.84 4.18 -0.35
CA LEU A 210 19.60 4.92 -0.58
C LEU A 210 19.11 4.67 -2.00
N CYS A 211 18.09 3.84 -2.14
CA CYS A 211 17.46 3.56 -3.43
C CYS A 211 16.16 4.35 -3.53
N ALA A 212 16.13 5.35 -4.40
CA ALA A 212 14.86 5.96 -4.81
C ALA A 212 14.21 5.02 -5.83
N ILE A 213 13.09 4.42 -5.46
CA ILE A 213 12.30 3.61 -6.37
C ILE A 213 11.21 4.50 -6.93
N CYS A 214 11.33 4.83 -8.21
CA CYS A 214 10.21 5.33 -8.97
C CYS A 214 9.27 4.17 -9.26
N ILE A 215 8.13 4.12 -8.57
CA ILE A 215 7.06 3.17 -8.88
C ILE A 215 6.11 3.89 -9.83
N ALA A 216 6.42 3.84 -11.12
CA ALA A 216 5.55 4.35 -12.17
C ALA A 216 4.65 3.20 -12.67
N PHE A 217 3.33 3.44 -12.68
CA PHE A 217 2.42 2.60 -13.44
C PHE A 217 2.51 3.06 -14.89
N THR A 218 3.19 2.30 -15.74
CA THR A 218 3.20 2.57 -17.18
C THR A 218 1.95 1.98 -17.81
N ASN A 219 1.25 2.77 -18.63
CA ASN A 219 0.16 2.23 -19.44
C ASN A 219 0.77 1.24 -20.43
N ILE A 220 0.21 0.03 -20.47
CA ILE A 220 0.64 -1.05 -21.38
C ILE A 220 0.52 -0.61 -22.85
N LEU A 221 -0.30 0.41 -23.14
CA LEU A 221 -0.50 0.99 -24.47
C LEU A 221 0.68 1.85 -24.97
N ASP A 222 1.61 2.26 -24.10
CA ASP A 222 2.80 3.05 -24.50
C ASP A 222 3.99 2.15 -24.90
N LYS A 223 3.82 0.82 -24.88
CA LYS A 223 4.84 -0.17 -25.29
C LYS A 223 4.71 -0.64 -26.75
N THR A 224 3.85 0.00 -27.55
CA THR A 224 3.70 -0.23 -29.00
C THR A 224 4.07 1.01 -29.78
#